data_AF-U1QAL5-F1
#
_entry.id   AF-U1QAL5-F1
#
_cell.length_a   1.000
_cell.length_b   1.000
_cell.length_c   1.000
_cell.angle_alpha   90.00
_cell.angle_beta   90.00
_cell.angle_gamma   90.00
#
_symmetry.space_group_name_H-M   'P 1'
#
loop_
_entity.id
_entity.type
_entity.pdbx_description
1 polymer ?
#
loop_
_entity_poly.entity_id
_entity_poly.type
_entity_poly.pdbx_seq_one_letter_code
_entity_poly.pdbx_strand_id
1 'polypeptide(L)'
;MTVPFPPWPIPHKNGLHPEIFGVWQNRRLIGAGFIGPDIEDARNVLRSNPAAYQESKQILTDVAMIHGIAIHPKSRRQGLGLDLKLALTRWAETHGAQAVISVPVTDPSRRLNTRAGYLVFEPNITLIMQFENCKTRIALPIIGNATWSIYQLRQTSKPSLTISQAPPIP
;
A
#
# COMPACT_ATOMS: atom_id res chain seq x y z
N MET A 1 -2.10 -35.74 6.75
CA MET A 1 -1.18 -34.94 7.60
C MET A 1 -1.32 -33.48 7.18
N THR A 2 -1.93 -32.65 8.01
CA THR A 2 -1.97 -31.19 7.82
C THR A 2 -0.63 -30.63 8.27
N VAL A 3 0.19 -30.15 7.34
CA VAL A 3 1.34 -29.32 7.71
C VAL A 3 0.76 -28.08 8.39
N PRO A 4 1.11 -27.78 9.66
CA PRO A 4 0.63 -26.57 10.30
C PRO A 4 1.21 -25.38 9.54
N PHE A 5 0.33 -24.52 9.01
CA PHE A 5 0.76 -23.24 8.46
C PHE A 5 1.59 -22.49 9.52
N PRO A 6 2.70 -21.84 9.16
CA PRO A 6 3.40 -20.98 10.10
C PRO A 6 2.42 -19.93 10.66
N PRO A 7 2.55 -19.54 11.94
CA PRO A 7 1.68 -18.51 12.51
C PRO A 7 1.80 -17.28 11.63
N TRP A 8 0.68 -16.86 11.05
CA TRP A 8 0.64 -15.70 10.16
C TRP A 8 1.33 -14.51 10.84
N PRO A 9 2.20 -13.77 10.14
CA PRO A 9 2.82 -12.62 10.76
C PRO A 9 1.70 -11.64 11.15
N ILE A 10 1.70 -11.24 12.43
CA ILE A 10 0.72 -10.31 13.01
C ILE A 10 1.37 -8.92 13.02
N PRO A 11 0.69 -7.86 12.57
CA PRO A 11 1.20 -6.50 12.67
C PRO A 11 1.63 -6.15 14.11
N HIS A 12 2.73 -5.42 14.25
CA HIS A 12 3.24 -5.00 15.56
C HIS A 12 2.26 -4.02 16.23
N LYS A 13 2.06 -4.14 17.56
CA LYS A 13 1.15 -3.29 18.35
C LYS A 13 1.43 -1.78 18.27
N ASN A 14 2.67 -1.38 17.96
CA ASN A 14 3.10 0.03 17.89
C ASN A 14 3.48 0.46 16.45
N GLY A 15 3.05 -0.28 15.43
CA GLY A 15 3.37 -0.02 14.02
C GLY A 15 2.13 0.21 13.17
N LEU A 16 2.23 -0.16 11.89
CA LEU A 16 1.09 -0.15 10.96
C LEU A 16 -0.06 -0.99 11.51
N HIS A 17 -1.25 -0.41 11.48
CA HIS A 17 -2.51 -1.06 11.84
C HIS A 17 -3.62 -0.52 10.94
N PRO A 18 -4.74 -1.24 10.78
CA PRO A 18 -5.87 -0.72 10.01
C PRO A 18 -6.40 0.59 10.60
N GLU A 19 -6.57 1.61 9.76
CA GLU A 19 -7.01 2.95 10.16
C GLU A 19 -7.97 3.56 9.13
N ILE A 20 -9.00 4.29 9.61
CA ILE A 20 -10.02 4.94 8.76
C ILE A 20 -10.02 6.44 9.01
N PHE A 21 -9.85 7.21 7.94
CA PHE A 21 -9.95 8.66 7.95
C PHE A 21 -11.29 9.09 7.37
N GLY A 22 -12.02 9.94 8.10
CA GLY A 22 -13.28 10.54 7.63
C GLY A 22 -13.14 12.02 7.33
N VAL A 23 -13.72 12.47 6.22
CA VAL A 23 -13.87 13.88 5.87
C VAL A 23 -15.31 14.30 6.16
N TRP A 24 -15.49 15.27 7.05
CA TRP A 24 -16.79 15.68 7.56
C TRP A 24 -17.13 17.12 7.19
N GLN A 25 -18.39 17.35 6.82
CA GLN A 25 -18.95 18.70 6.61
C GLN A 25 -20.35 18.74 7.19
N ASN A 26 -20.64 19.72 8.06
CA ASN A 26 -21.95 19.87 8.70
C ASN A 26 -22.47 18.56 9.33
N ARG A 27 -21.60 17.86 10.07
CA ARG A 27 -21.88 16.55 10.71
C ARG A 27 -22.23 15.41 9.74
N ARG A 28 -21.96 15.56 8.44
CA ARG A 28 -22.11 14.51 7.43
C ARG A 28 -20.76 14.03 6.93
N LEU A 29 -20.60 12.71 6.83
CA LEU A 29 -19.43 12.11 6.19
C LEU A 29 -19.52 12.34 4.67
N ILE A 30 -18.58 13.10 4.13
CA ILE A 30 -18.52 13.46 2.70
C ILE A 30 -17.32 12.83 1.98
N GLY A 31 -16.48 12.08 2.70
CA GLY A 31 -15.37 11.33 2.14
C GLY A 31 -14.74 10.41 3.18
N ALA A 32 -14.10 9.36 2.73
CA ALA A 32 -13.40 8.43 3.60
C ALA A 32 -12.20 7.79 2.90
N GLY A 33 -11.20 7.41 3.68
CA GLY A 33 -10.04 6.66 3.23
C GLY A 33 -9.66 5.58 4.23
N PHE A 34 -9.22 4.43 3.73
CA PHE A 34 -8.79 3.29 4.54
C PHE A 34 -7.34 2.96 4.20
N ILE A 35 -6.50 2.91 5.23
CA ILE A 35 -5.07 2.59 5.13
C ILE A 35 -4.71 1.56 6.19
N GLY A 36 -3.72 0.73 5.92
CA GLY A 36 -3.21 -0.20 6.91
C GLY A 36 -2.00 -0.96 6.37
N PRO A 37 -1.55 -1.99 7.10
CA PRO A 37 -0.56 -2.92 6.58
C PRO A 37 -1.11 -3.64 5.34
N ASP A 38 -0.24 -3.94 4.39
CA ASP A 38 -0.61 -4.69 3.20
C ASP A 38 -0.78 -6.21 3.49
N ILE A 39 -1.90 -6.53 4.13
CA ILE A 39 -2.19 -7.87 4.64
C ILE A 39 -2.43 -8.87 3.51
N GLU A 40 -3.07 -8.43 2.42
CA GLU A 40 -3.44 -9.32 1.32
C GLU A 40 -2.20 -9.80 0.57
N ASP A 41 -1.32 -8.88 0.17
CA ASP A 41 -0.10 -9.25 -0.54
C ASP A 41 0.89 -9.98 0.35
N ALA A 42 1.04 -9.59 1.62
CA ALA A 42 1.84 -10.35 2.58
C ALA A 42 1.39 -11.81 2.70
N ARG A 43 0.07 -12.07 2.72
CA ARG A 43 -0.49 -13.43 2.75
C ARG A 43 -0.27 -14.17 1.42
N ASN A 44 -0.47 -13.48 0.30
CA ASN A 44 -0.27 -14.07 -1.03
C ASN A 44 1.19 -14.51 -1.22
N VAL A 45 2.16 -13.70 -0.77
CA VAL A 45 3.59 -14.04 -0.78
C VAL A 45 3.86 -15.32 -0.02
N LEU A 46 3.37 -15.42 1.23
CA LEU A 46 3.56 -16.62 2.06
C LEU A 46 2.88 -17.86 1.47
N ARG A 47 1.70 -17.69 0.87
CA ARG A 47 0.97 -18.79 0.23
C ARG A 47 1.72 -19.34 -0.98
N SER A 48 2.31 -18.45 -1.79
CA SER A 48 3.06 -18.82 -2.99
C SER A 48 4.46 -19.34 -2.68
N ASN A 49 5.08 -18.86 -1.59
CA ASN A 49 6.40 -19.28 -1.15
C ASN A 49 6.48 -19.26 0.39
N PRO A 50 6.28 -20.41 1.06
CA PRO A 50 6.38 -20.49 2.52
C PRO A 50 7.74 -20.11 3.09
N ALA A 51 8.82 -20.17 2.30
CA ALA A 51 10.16 -19.75 2.73
C ALA A 51 10.31 -18.22 2.80
N ALA A 52 9.41 -17.45 2.17
CA ALA A 52 9.41 -15.98 2.15
C ALA A 52 8.75 -15.36 3.41
N TYR A 53 8.88 -16.02 4.56
CA TYR A 53 8.24 -15.57 5.80
C TYR A 53 8.76 -14.22 6.29
N GLN A 54 10.06 -13.97 6.17
CA GLN A 54 10.64 -12.69 6.60
C GLN A 54 10.19 -11.55 5.67
N GLU A 55 10.16 -11.78 4.36
CA GLU A 55 9.67 -10.82 3.37
C GLU A 55 8.20 -10.46 3.63
N SER A 56 7.35 -11.47 3.86
CA SER A 56 5.93 -11.25 4.20
C SER A 56 5.77 -10.45 5.49
N LYS A 57 6.58 -10.75 6.52
CA LYS A 57 6.60 -9.97 7.76
C LYS A 57 7.03 -8.52 7.49
N GLN A 58 8.02 -8.31 6.63
CA GLN A 58 8.53 -6.98 6.31
C GLN A 58 7.50 -6.14 5.54
N ILE A 59 6.72 -6.76 4.63
CA ILE A 59 5.57 -6.11 3.98
C ILE A 59 4.60 -5.56 5.05
N LEU A 60 4.23 -6.37 6.05
CA LEU A 60 3.31 -5.94 7.10
C LEU A 60 3.84 -4.83 8.00
N THR A 61 5.15 -4.65 8.12
CA THR A 61 5.73 -3.63 9.01
C THR A 61 6.14 -2.35 8.30
N ASP A 62 6.47 -2.45 7.02
CA ASP A 62 7.12 -1.37 6.28
C ASP A 62 6.30 -0.88 5.08
N VAL A 63 5.27 -1.60 4.67
CA VAL A 63 4.44 -1.21 3.52
C VAL A 63 3.01 -0.91 3.99
N ALA A 64 2.62 0.34 3.83
CA ALA A 64 1.24 0.77 4.04
C ALA A 64 0.47 0.70 2.72
N MET A 65 -0.73 0.14 2.74
CA MET A 65 -1.62 0.04 1.58
C MET A 65 -2.85 0.91 1.81
N ILE A 66 -3.13 1.83 0.88
CA ILE A 66 -4.42 2.53 0.84
C ILE A 66 -5.38 1.65 0.02
N HIS A 67 -6.22 0.90 0.71
CA HIS A 67 -7.18 -0.01 0.07
C HIS A 67 -8.38 0.71 -0.55
N GLY A 68 -8.70 1.92 -0.08
CA GLY A 68 -9.84 2.67 -0.58
C GLY A 68 -9.77 4.14 -0.24
N ILE A 69 -10.21 4.98 -1.19
CA ILE A 69 -10.41 6.41 -0.98
C ILE A 69 -11.59 6.90 -1.82
N ALA A 70 -12.52 7.61 -1.21
CA ALA A 70 -13.71 8.11 -1.88
C ALA A 70 -14.11 9.48 -1.34
N ILE A 71 -14.57 10.35 -2.25
CA ILE A 71 -15.20 11.63 -1.94
C ILE A 71 -16.59 11.63 -2.57
N HIS A 72 -17.59 12.05 -1.80
CA HIS A 72 -18.97 12.21 -2.22
C HIS A 72 -19.02 13.08 -3.50
N PRO A 73 -19.76 12.69 -4.55
CA PRO A 73 -19.70 13.35 -5.86
C PRO A 73 -19.88 14.87 -5.84
N LYS A 74 -20.83 15.37 -5.02
CA LYS A 74 -21.11 16.81 -4.89
C LYS A 74 -20.00 17.61 -4.19
N SER A 75 -19.07 16.92 -3.52
CA SER A 75 -17.95 17.51 -2.79
C SER A 75 -16.61 17.31 -3.51
N ARG A 76 -16.61 16.73 -4.72
CA ARG A 76 -15.40 16.54 -5.53
C ARG A 76 -14.90 17.87 -6.10
N ARG A 77 -13.65 17.86 -6.57
CA ARG A 77 -12.95 19.00 -7.21
C ARG A 77 -12.69 20.21 -6.29
N GLN A 78 -12.83 20.02 -4.98
CA GLN A 78 -12.56 21.04 -3.95
C GLN A 78 -11.23 20.82 -3.21
N GLY A 79 -10.34 19.97 -3.72
CA GLY A 79 -9.07 19.62 -3.04
C GLY A 79 -9.17 18.47 -2.03
N LEU A 80 -10.35 18.23 -1.43
CA LEU A 80 -10.56 17.26 -0.35
C LEU A 80 -9.95 15.85 -0.55
N GLY A 81 -10.02 15.31 -1.78
CA GLY A 81 -9.44 14.00 -2.08
C GLY A 81 -7.91 13.98 -2.01
N LEU A 82 -7.27 15.09 -2.40
CA LEU A 82 -5.82 15.26 -2.28
C LEU A 82 -5.43 15.41 -0.81
N ASP A 83 -6.12 16.25 -0.06
CA ASP A 83 -5.85 16.46 1.37
C ASP A 83 -5.99 15.15 2.15
N LEU A 84 -7.03 14.37 1.87
CA LEU A 84 -7.23 13.04 2.46
C LEU A 84 -6.09 12.07 2.07
N LYS A 85 -5.68 12.04 0.79
CA LYS A 85 -4.58 11.18 0.33
C LYS A 85 -3.26 11.54 1.03
N LEU A 86 -2.97 12.83 1.21
CA LEU A 86 -1.80 13.32 1.92
C LEU A 86 -1.86 13.00 3.42
N ALA A 87 -3.03 13.12 4.05
CA ALA A 87 -3.22 12.75 5.46
C ALA A 87 -2.95 11.26 5.70
N LEU A 88 -3.46 10.38 4.83
CA LEU A 88 -3.16 8.95 4.87
C LEU A 88 -1.67 8.66 4.68
N THR A 89 -1.02 9.38 3.75
CA THR A 89 0.43 9.25 3.51
C THR A 89 1.24 9.65 4.73
N ARG A 90 0.85 10.76 5.36
CA ARG A 90 1.47 11.24 6.60
C ARG A 90 1.27 10.26 7.75
N TRP A 91 0.09 9.67 7.88
CA TRP A 91 -0.15 8.61 8.85
C TRP A 91 0.82 7.46 8.64
N ALA A 92 1.02 6.98 7.41
CA ALA A 92 1.93 5.88 7.14
C ALA A 92 3.37 6.24 7.54
N GLU A 93 3.80 7.46 7.23
CA GLU A 93 5.11 7.99 7.61
C GLU A 93 5.29 8.03 9.13
N THR A 94 4.33 8.56 9.89
CA THR A 94 4.42 8.64 11.35
C THR A 94 4.32 7.28 12.04
N HIS A 95 3.78 6.27 11.35
CA HIS A 95 3.72 4.88 11.81
C HIS A 95 4.87 4.03 11.26
N GLY A 96 5.89 4.68 10.68
CA GLY A 96 7.16 4.08 10.32
C GLY A 96 7.13 3.27 9.02
N ALA A 97 6.14 3.45 8.15
CA ALA A 97 6.19 2.85 6.81
C ALA A 97 7.42 3.36 6.03
N GLN A 98 7.97 2.50 5.18
CA GLN A 98 8.96 2.82 4.16
C GLN A 98 8.35 3.08 2.78
N ALA A 99 7.11 2.64 2.56
CA ALA A 99 6.37 2.96 1.35
C ALA A 99 4.87 3.00 1.63
N VAL A 100 4.18 3.82 0.84
CA VAL A 100 2.73 3.77 0.71
C VAL A 100 2.41 3.30 -0.70
N ILE A 101 1.61 2.25 -0.81
CA ILE A 101 1.13 1.74 -2.08
C ILE A 101 -0.40 1.88 -2.20
N SER A 102 -0.90 1.87 -3.43
CA SER A 102 -2.31 1.77 -3.76
C SER A 102 -2.50 1.26 -5.18
N VAL A 103 -3.70 0.77 -5.50
CA VAL A 103 -4.04 0.27 -6.84
C VAL A 103 -5.14 1.14 -7.48
N PRO A 104 -4.80 2.29 -8.10
CA PRO A 104 -5.76 3.06 -8.89
C PRO A 104 -6.23 2.30 -10.13
N VAL A 105 -7.55 2.24 -10.34
CA VAL A 105 -8.20 1.54 -11.47
C VAL A 105 -8.93 2.48 -12.44
N THR A 106 -9.02 3.77 -12.11
CA THR A 106 -9.69 4.79 -12.96
C THR A 106 -8.77 5.98 -13.23
N ASP A 107 -8.95 6.70 -14.34
CA ASP A 107 -8.14 7.89 -14.63
C ASP A 107 -8.22 8.98 -13.55
N PRO A 108 -9.40 9.28 -12.95
CA PRO A 108 -9.46 10.18 -11.81
C PRO A 108 -8.60 9.73 -10.63
N SER A 109 -8.58 8.42 -10.34
CA SER A 109 -7.73 7.88 -9.26
C SER A 109 -6.24 7.92 -9.59
N ARG A 110 -5.85 7.66 -10.84
CA ARG A 110 -4.46 7.83 -11.30
C ARG A 110 -4.01 9.28 -11.15
N ARG A 111 -4.80 10.24 -11.66
CA ARG A 111 -4.53 11.67 -11.52
C ARG A 111 -4.44 12.13 -10.06
N LEU A 112 -5.28 11.60 -9.17
CA LEU A 112 -5.20 11.90 -7.74
C LEU A 112 -3.84 11.48 -7.17
N ASN A 113 -3.39 10.25 -7.47
CA ASN A 113 -2.11 9.75 -6.99
C ASN A 113 -0.92 10.56 -7.55
N THR A 114 -0.90 10.84 -8.86
CA THR A 114 0.13 11.70 -9.47
C THR A 114 0.18 13.07 -8.81
N ARG A 115 -0.97 13.70 -8.55
CA ARG A 115 -1.04 15.01 -7.86
C ARG A 115 -0.58 14.94 -6.41
N ALA A 116 -0.70 13.80 -5.75
CA ALA A 116 -0.18 13.57 -4.41
C ALA A 116 1.34 13.25 -4.40
N GLY A 117 2.01 13.29 -5.56
CA GLY A 117 3.44 13.03 -5.69
C GLY A 117 3.80 11.54 -5.74
N TYR A 118 2.81 10.65 -5.93
CA TYR A 118 3.08 9.23 -6.09
C TYR A 118 3.61 8.95 -7.51
N LEU A 119 4.55 8.01 -7.60
CA LEU A 119 4.88 7.37 -8.85
C LEU A 119 3.69 6.47 -9.25
N VAL A 120 3.20 6.62 -10.47
CA VAL A 120 2.10 5.81 -11.01
C VAL A 120 2.66 5.08 -12.21
N PHE A 121 2.63 3.75 -12.18
CA PHE A 121 3.15 2.93 -13.27
C PHE A 121 2.19 2.86 -14.46
N GLU A 122 2.58 2.15 -15.50
CA GLU A 122 1.64 1.72 -16.54
C GLU A 122 0.74 0.58 -16.01
N PRO A 123 -0.43 0.36 -16.62
CA PRO A 123 -1.27 -0.80 -16.27
C PRO A 123 -0.57 -2.13 -16.50
N ASN A 124 -1.01 -3.17 -15.79
CA ASN A 124 -0.52 -4.55 -15.94
C ASN A 124 0.99 -4.72 -15.69
N ILE A 125 1.54 -3.96 -14.74
CA ILE A 125 2.94 -4.01 -14.32
C ILE A 125 3.07 -4.82 -13.02
N THR A 126 4.09 -5.68 -12.95
CA THR A 126 4.46 -6.37 -11.73
C THR A 126 5.30 -5.45 -10.86
N LEU A 127 4.87 -5.21 -9.62
CA LEU A 127 5.66 -4.48 -8.62
C LEU A 127 6.69 -5.42 -8.03
N ILE A 128 7.95 -5.02 -8.04
CA ILE A 128 9.04 -5.78 -7.43
C ILE A 128 9.49 -5.06 -6.17
N MET A 129 9.41 -5.75 -5.03
CA MET A 129 9.92 -5.27 -3.75
C MET A 129 11.16 -6.07 -3.33
N GLN A 130 12.20 -5.36 -2.90
CA GLN A 130 13.39 -5.96 -2.32
C GLN A 130 13.71 -5.25 -1.00
N PHE A 131 13.62 -6.00 0.09
CA PHE A 131 14.04 -5.53 1.41
C PHE A 131 15.51 -5.92 1.62
N GLU A 132 16.33 -4.98 2.10
CA GLU A 132 17.77 -5.18 2.29
C GLU A 132 18.12 -6.38 3.17
N ASN A 133 17.32 -6.62 4.21
CA ASN A 133 17.51 -7.73 5.15
C ASN A 133 16.94 -9.06 4.67
N CYS A 134 16.33 -9.10 3.49
CA CYS A 134 15.67 -10.27 2.94
C CYS A 134 16.45 -10.82 1.73
N LYS A 135 16.37 -12.14 1.53
CA LYS A 135 17.13 -12.82 0.47
C LYS A 135 16.38 -12.84 -0.85
N THR A 136 15.05 -12.73 -0.82
CA THR A 136 14.19 -12.92 -1.98
C THR A 136 13.53 -11.62 -2.39
N ARG A 137 13.46 -11.41 -3.72
CA ARG A 137 12.62 -10.35 -4.30
C ARG A 137 11.18 -10.82 -4.32
N ILE A 138 10.28 -9.95 -3.90
CA ILE A 138 8.85 -10.19 -3.94
C ILE A 138 8.28 -9.59 -5.21
N ALA A 139 7.50 -10.38 -5.94
CA ALA A 139 6.74 -9.95 -7.10
C ALA A 139 5.25 -9.87 -6.72
N LEU A 140 4.66 -8.69 -6.89
CA LEU A 140 3.23 -8.43 -6.69
C LEU A 140 2.60 -8.09 -8.05
N PRO A 141 2.06 -9.09 -8.77
CA PRO A 141 1.42 -8.87 -10.06
C PRO A 141 0.06 -8.22 -9.89
N ILE A 142 -0.34 -7.38 -10.86
CA ILE A 142 -1.72 -6.90 -11.01
C ILE A 142 -2.16 -7.14 -12.44
N ILE A 143 -3.45 -7.37 -12.62
CA ILE A 143 -4.02 -7.80 -13.90
C ILE A 143 -4.97 -6.73 -14.44
N GLY A 144 -5.03 -6.62 -15.77
CA GLY A 144 -5.99 -5.76 -16.46
C GLY A 144 -5.60 -4.27 -16.43
N ASN A 145 -6.60 -3.40 -16.23
CA ASN A 145 -6.43 -1.95 -16.27
C ASN A 145 -6.00 -1.32 -14.93
N ALA A 146 -5.74 -2.16 -13.94
CA ALA A 146 -5.21 -1.76 -12.65
C ALA A 146 -3.77 -1.26 -12.80
N THR A 147 -3.38 -0.33 -11.94
CA THR A 147 -2.05 0.29 -11.95
C THR A 147 -1.50 0.34 -10.53
N TRP A 148 -0.20 0.08 -10.34
CA TRP A 148 0.45 0.36 -9.06
C TRP A 148 0.73 1.85 -8.92
N SER A 149 0.50 2.36 -7.71
CA SER A 149 0.92 3.69 -7.32
C SER A 149 1.72 3.63 -6.02
N ILE A 150 2.91 4.23 -6.02
CA ILE A 150 3.88 4.13 -4.93
C ILE A 150 4.33 5.52 -4.49
N TYR A 151 4.39 5.71 -3.18
CA TYR A 151 5.08 6.83 -2.54
C TYR A 151 6.15 6.27 -1.62
N GLN A 152 7.43 6.53 -1.92
CA GLN A 152 8.52 6.00 -1.13
C GLN A 152 8.84 6.93 0.04
N LEU A 153 8.74 6.40 1.25
CA LEU A 153 9.03 7.09 2.50
C LEU A 153 10.41 6.66 2.97
N ARG A 154 11.39 7.56 2.96
CA ARG A 154 12.74 7.21 3.41
C ARG A 154 12.81 7.29 4.93
N GLN A 155 12.93 6.14 5.59
CA GLN A 155 13.21 6.03 7.01
C GLN A 155 14.68 5.69 7.21
N THR A 156 15.51 6.66 7.60
CA THR A 156 16.97 6.46 7.77
C THR A 156 17.33 5.48 8.90
N SER A 157 16.38 5.19 9.80
CA SER A 157 16.51 4.26 10.91
C SER A 157 16.19 2.80 10.55
N LYS A 158 15.76 2.51 9.30
CA LYS A 158 15.38 1.18 8.85
C LYS A 158 16.27 0.70 7.69
N PRO A 159 16.48 -0.64 7.56
CA PRO A 159 17.07 -1.23 6.36
C PRO A 159 16.26 -0.84 5.13
N SER A 160 16.92 -0.59 4.01
CA SER A 160 16.27 -0.02 2.83
C SER A 160 15.26 -0.98 2.18
N LEU A 161 14.12 -0.42 1.77
CA LEU A 161 13.19 -1.04 0.81
C LEU A 161 13.44 -0.43 -0.57
N THR A 162 13.78 -1.27 -1.55
CA THR A 162 13.85 -0.89 -2.96
C THR A 162 12.59 -1.37 -3.68
N ILE A 163 11.99 -0.48 -4.47
CA ILE A 163 10.82 -0.74 -5.28
C ILE A 163 11.18 -0.53 -6.75
N SER A 164 10.88 -1.53 -7.58
CA SER A 164 11.06 -1.45 -9.03
C SER A 164 9.87 -2.11 -9.75
N GLN A 165 9.93 -2.13 -11.08
CA GLN A 165 8.90 -2.73 -11.92
C GLN A 165 9.48 -3.80 -12.83
N ALA A 166 8.67 -4.79 -13.14
CA ALA A 166 8.93 -5.78 -14.18
C ALA A 166 7.71 -5.89 -15.11
N PRO A 167 7.91 -6.38 -16.36
CA PRO A 167 6.79 -6.77 -17.21
C PRO A 167 5.84 -7.73 -16.48
N PRO A 168 4.57 -7.82 -16.92
CA PRO A 168 3.63 -8.79 -16.37
C PRO A 168 4.24 -10.19 -16.47
N ILE A 169 4.20 -10.93 -15.36
CA ILE A 169 4.63 -12.33 -15.33
C ILE A 169 3.50 -13.15 -15.99
N PRO A 170 3.78 -13.95 -17.03
CA PRO A 170 2.79 -14.79 -17.70
C PRO A 170 2.19 -15.87 -16.80
#